data_AF-F0M7C0-F1
#
_entry.id   AF-F0M7C0-F1
#
_cell.length_a   1.000
_cell.length_b   1.000
_cell.length_c   1.000
_cell.angle_alpha   90.00
_cell.angle_beta   90.00
_cell.angle_gamma   90.00
#
_symmetry.space_group_name_H-M   'P 1'
#
loop_
_entity.id
_entity.type
_entity.pdbx_description
1 polymer ?
#
loop_
_entity_poly.entity_id
_entity_poly.type
_entity_poly.pdbx_seq_one_letter_code
_entity_poly.pdbx_strand_id
1 'polypeptide(L)'
;MDAFEPPQPSGADPQGRGLQRHLETEPHGNDIAQRLNWLRAGVLGANDGIVSVAAIVVGVAGATAESGPILAAGAAGLVGGAVSMALGEYVSVSSQSDSQRALIEKERRELAEEPEEELAELTAIYLAKGLTPETAGKVAEELTAHDALAAHLSAELNIDETDIVSPWHAAFASAVAFIIGAILPMLAILLPPPEIRVPVTFAMVLVALALTGGLGAWIGGGSKTRAALRVVVGGALALAATFSIGTLLGATGVV
;
A
#
# COMPACT_ATOMS: atom_id res chain seq x y z
N MET A 1 -22.42 -21.32 36.93
CA MET A 1 -22.79 -20.13 36.14
C MET A 1 -22.41 -18.95 37.01
N ASP A 2 -21.15 -18.57 36.98
CA ASP A 2 -20.64 -17.47 37.78
C ASP A 2 -20.96 -16.18 37.03
N ALA A 3 -21.82 -15.36 37.61
CA ALA A 3 -22.16 -14.05 37.09
C ALA A 3 -20.89 -13.19 37.05
N PHE A 4 -20.57 -12.66 35.87
CA PHE A 4 -19.54 -11.64 35.73
C PHE A 4 -20.02 -10.38 36.47
N GLU A 5 -19.41 -10.11 37.62
CA GLU A 5 -19.64 -8.89 38.39
C GLU A 5 -18.64 -7.83 37.89
N PRO A 6 -19.10 -6.74 37.25
CA PRO A 6 -18.20 -5.73 36.71
C PRO A 6 -17.44 -5.03 37.86
N PRO A 7 -16.15 -4.70 37.66
CA PRO A 7 -15.36 -4.03 38.69
C PRO A 7 -15.97 -2.66 39.03
N GLN A 8 -16.16 -2.42 40.33
CA GLN A 8 -16.59 -1.13 40.88
C GLN A 8 -15.59 -0.04 40.48
N PRO A 9 -16.04 1.11 39.94
CA PRO A 9 -15.15 2.14 39.44
C PRO A 9 -14.36 2.77 40.61
N SER A 10 -13.07 2.46 40.72
CA SER A 10 -12.19 3.15 41.66
C SER A 10 -11.91 4.56 41.13
N GLY A 11 -12.49 5.58 41.76
CA GLY A 11 -12.13 6.99 41.56
C GLY A 11 -12.33 7.47 40.13
N ALA A 12 -13.60 7.70 39.74
CA ALA A 12 -13.92 8.34 38.48
C ALA A 12 -13.28 9.75 38.41
N ASP A 13 -12.41 9.96 37.41
CA ASP A 13 -12.03 11.29 36.93
C ASP A 13 -13.32 12.01 36.51
N PRO A 14 -13.78 13.05 37.24
CA PRO A 14 -15.09 13.67 37.01
C PRO A 14 -15.24 14.32 35.64
N GLN A 15 -14.15 14.44 34.89
CA GLN A 15 -14.10 15.14 33.62
C GLN A 15 -13.73 14.25 32.43
N GLY A 16 -13.61 12.93 32.60
CA GLY A 16 -13.31 12.00 31.51
C GLY A 16 -11.97 12.25 30.81
N ARG A 17 -11.08 13.08 31.37
CA ARG A 17 -9.82 13.50 30.72
C ARG A 17 -8.82 12.36 30.57
N GLY A 18 -8.92 11.33 31.41
CA GLY A 18 -8.15 10.08 31.26
C GLY A 18 -8.59 9.24 30.06
N LEU A 19 -9.90 9.13 29.82
CA LEU A 19 -10.48 8.38 28.71
C LEU A 19 -10.31 9.12 27.39
N GLN A 20 -10.54 10.45 27.38
CA GLN A 20 -10.28 11.32 26.23
C GLN A 20 -8.81 11.26 25.78
N ARG A 21 -7.86 11.34 26.71
CA ARG A 21 -6.43 11.18 26.36
C ARG A 21 -6.12 9.81 25.76
N HIS A 22 -6.76 8.74 26.22
CA HIS A 22 -6.55 7.40 25.67
C HIS A 22 -7.10 7.30 24.24
N LEU A 23 -8.32 7.78 24.01
CA LEU A 23 -8.97 7.82 22.70
C LEU A 23 -8.24 8.71 21.69
N GLU A 24 -7.61 9.81 22.14
CA GLU A 24 -6.75 10.67 21.31
C GLU A 24 -5.41 9.99 20.93
N THR A 25 -4.91 9.07 21.77
CA THR A 25 -3.66 8.32 21.49
C THR A 25 -3.86 7.00 20.76
N GLU A 26 -5.09 6.51 20.63
CA GLU A 26 -5.36 5.32 19.82
C GLU A 26 -5.39 5.70 18.34
N PRO A 27 -4.55 5.09 17.48
CA PRO A 27 -4.63 5.32 16.04
C PRO A 27 -5.99 4.84 15.54
N HIS A 28 -6.86 5.78 15.19
CA HIS A 28 -8.17 5.51 14.61
C HIS A 28 -8.02 4.60 13.37
N GLY A 29 -8.91 3.61 13.21
CA GLY A 29 -8.76 2.51 12.24
C GLY A 29 -8.51 2.94 10.79
N ASN A 30 -8.99 4.11 10.37
CA ASN A 30 -8.79 4.66 9.03
C ASN A 30 -7.32 5.07 8.79
N ASP A 31 -6.64 5.65 9.79
CA ASP A 31 -5.22 6.06 9.70
C ASP A 31 -4.31 4.82 9.51
N ILE A 32 -4.66 3.68 10.12
CA ILE A 32 -3.90 2.44 9.96
C ILE A 32 -4.07 1.88 8.54
N ALA A 33 -5.31 1.84 8.00
CA ALA A 33 -5.57 1.34 6.65
C ALA A 33 -4.88 2.20 5.59
N GLN A 34 -4.92 3.53 5.74
CA GLN A 34 -4.25 4.48 4.85
C GLN A 34 -2.73 4.35 4.92
N ARG A 35 -2.16 4.23 6.14
CA ARG A 35 -0.72 3.97 6.33
C ARG A 35 -0.28 2.66 5.72
N LEU A 36 -1.07 1.59 5.85
CA LEU A 36 -0.77 0.29 5.24
C LEU A 36 -0.83 0.37 3.70
N ASN A 37 -1.77 1.13 3.14
CA ASN A 37 -1.84 1.37 1.70
C ASN A 37 -0.64 2.18 1.19
N TRP A 38 -0.23 3.22 1.92
CA TRP A 38 0.95 4.02 1.59
C TRP A 38 2.25 3.20 1.71
N LEU A 39 2.36 2.40 2.77
CA LEU A 39 3.47 1.49 2.97
C LEU A 39 3.56 0.46 1.85
N ARG A 40 2.41 -0.14 1.48
CA ARG A 40 2.31 -1.08 0.37
C ARG A 40 2.80 -0.42 -0.91
N ALA A 41 2.27 0.75 -1.26
CA ALA A 41 2.63 1.47 -2.48
C ALA A 41 4.12 1.85 -2.52
N GLY A 42 4.65 2.41 -1.43
CA GLY A 42 6.05 2.84 -1.36
C GLY A 42 7.05 1.68 -1.35
N VAL A 43 6.82 0.64 -0.56
CA VAL A 43 7.70 -0.54 -0.50
C VAL A 43 7.62 -1.35 -1.79
N LEU A 44 6.43 -1.51 -2.36
CA LEU A 44 6.23 -2.19 -3.64
C LEU A 44 6.93 -1.43 -4.76
N GLY A 45 6.82 -0.09 -4.78
CA GLY A 45 7.51 0.74 -5.76
C GLY A 45 9.02 0.70 -5.67
N ALA A 46 9.57 0.83 -4.46
CA ALA A 46 11.02 0.72 -4.29
C ALA A 46 11.54 -0.66 -4.71
N ASN A 47 10.87 -1.74 -4.32
CA ASN A 47 11.26 -3.09 -4.72
C ASN A 47 11.15 -3.31 -6.22
N ASP A 48 10.07 -2.84 -6.85
CA ASP A 48 9.88 -2.97 -8.28
C ASP A 48 10.94 -2.18 -9.06
N GLY A 49 11.26 -0.96 -8.63
CA GLY A 49 12.35 -0.16 -9.20
C GLY A 49 13.72 -0.83 -9.07
N ILE A 50 14.01 -1.43 -7.91
CA ILE A 50 15.25 -2.21 -7.72
C ILE A 50 15.29 -3.40 -8.69
N VAL A 51 14.25 -4.24 -8.71
CA VAL A 51 14.28 -5.50 -9.47
C VAL A 51 14.22 -5.25 -10.98
N SER A 52 13.27 -4.44 -11.44
CA SER A 52 13.01 -4.24 -12.88
C SER A 52 14.19 -3.57 -13.58
N VAL A 53 14.72 -2.48 -13.00
CA VAL A 53 15.86 -1.77 -13.59
C VAL A 53 17.13 -2.60 -13.50
N ALA A 54 17.36 -3.31 -12.39
CA ALA A 54 18.48 -4.24 -12.29
C ALA A 54 18.42 -5.34 -13.33
N ALA A 55 17.25 -5.95 -13.54
CA ALA A 55 17.06 -7.01 -14.53
C ALA A 55 17.34 -6.51 -15.96
N ILE A 56 16.90 -5.29 -16.29
CA ILE A 56 17.21 -4.66 -17.60
C ILE A 56 18.72 -4.46 -17.76
N VAL A 57 19.37 -3.78 -16.82
CA VAL A 57 20.79 -3.42 -16.98
C VAL A 57 21.72 -4.63 -16.91
N VAL A 58 21.39 -5.63 -16.08
CA VAL A 58 22.13 -6.88 -16.00
C VAL A 58 21.92 -7.72 -17.26
N GLY A 59 20.70 -7.75 -17.81
CA GLY A 59 20.44 -8.41 -19.09
C GLY A 59 21.26 -7.79 -20.22
N VAL A 60 21.28 -6.46 -20.34
CA VAL A 60 22.09 -5.78 -21.36
C VAL A 60 23.60 -5.98 -21.11
N ALA A 61 24.04 -5.94 -19.85
CA ALA A 61 25.44 -6.23 -19.49
C ALA A 61 25.85 -7.69 -19.76
N GLY A 62 24.89 -8.61 -19.87
CA GLY A 62 25.13 -9.98 -20.35
C GLY A 62 25.43 -10.03 -21.85
N ALA A 63 24.86 -9.11 -22.64
CA ALA A 63 25.05 -9.06 -24.08
C ALA A 63 26.26 -8.22 -24.50
N THR A 64 26.60 -7.16 -23.76
CA THR A 64 27.70 -6.24 -24.10
C THR A 64 28.42 -5.69 -22.87
N ALA A 65 29.73 -5.43 -23.02
CA ALA A 65 30.53 -4.76 -22.01
C ALA A 65 30.45 -3.21 -22.10
N GLU A 66 29.85 -2.68 -23.17
CA GLU A 66 29.78 -1.24 -23.40
C GLU A 66 28.84 -0.53 -22.43
N SER A 67 29.32 0.54 -21.80
CA SER A 67 28.52 1.30 -20.83
C SER A 67 27.41 2.12 -21.47
N GLY A 68 27.53 2.51 -22.74
CA GLY A 68 26.54 3.31 -23.47
C GLY A 68 25.18 2.61 -23.59
N PRO A 69 25.13 1.39 -24.19
CA PRO A 69 23.90 0.60 -24.26
C PRO A 69 23.28 0.29 -22.90
N ILE A 70 24.11 -0.02 -21.89
CA ILE A 70 23.64 -0.29 -20.52
C ILE A 70 22.96 0.95 -19.93
N LEU A 71 23.59 2.12 -20.03
CA LEU A 71 23.02 3.39 -19.55
C LEU A 71 21.73 3.73 -20.28
N ALA A 72 21.70 3.60 -21.61
CA ALA A 72 20.52 3.91 -22.41
C ALA A 72 19.33 3.02 -22.04
N ALA A 73 19.54 1.70 -21.95
CA ALA A 73 18.51 0.75 -21.57
C ALA A 73 18.05 0.94 -20.12
N GLY A 74 18.99 1.17 -19.18
CA GLY A 74 18.68 1.42 -17.79
C GLY A 74 17.88 2.71 -17.58
N ALA A 75 18.26 3.80 -18.27
CA ALA A 75 17.54 5.07 -18.21
C ALA A 75 16.13 4.96 -18.82
N ALA A 76 16.00 4.30 -19.97
CA ALA A 76 14.70 4.04 -20.59
C ALA A 76 13.81 3.16 -19.70
N GLY A 77 14.38 2.10 -19.11
CA GLY A 77 13.69 1.23 -18.17
C GLY A 77 13.27 1.94 -16.89
N LEU A 78 14.12 2.82 -16.35
CA LEU A 78 13.80 3.62 -15.17
C LEU A 78 12.64 4.57 -15.45
N VAL A 79 12.71 5.37 -16.53
CA VAL A 79 11.66 6.35 -16.87
C VAL A 79 10.36 5.64 -17.25
N GLY A 80 10.44 4.63 -18.12
CA GLY A 80 9.29 3.85 -18.55
C GLY A 80 8.62 3.13 -17.39
N GLY A 81 9.41 2.52 -16.49
CA GLY A 81 8.92 1.86 -15.29
C GLY A 81 8.26 2.82 -14.31
N ALA A 82 8.88 3.97 -14.03
CA ALA A 82 8.31 4.98 -13.15
C ALA A 82 6.97 5.53 -13.67
N VAL A 83 6.89 5.82 -14.98
CA VAL A 83 5.63 6.27 -15.63
C VAL A 83 4.58 5.17 -15.59
N SER A 84 4.94 3.93 -15.94
CA SER A 84 4.03 2.78 -15.89
C SER A 84 3.48 2.55 -14.49
N MET A 85 4.32 2.68 -13.47
CA MET A 85 3.91 2.51 -12.08
C MET A 85 3.01 3.65 -11.62
N ALA A 86 3.34 4.90 -11.96
CA ALA A 86 2.51 6.07 -11.65
C ALA A 86 1.11 5.93 -12.26
N LEU A 87 1.04 5.54 -13.54
CA LEU A 87 -0.21 5.32 -14.25
C LEU A 87 -1.01 4.17 -13.66
N GLY A 88 -0.36 3.05 -13.34
CA GLY A 88 -1.00 1.89 -12.72
C GLY A 88 -1.64 2.23 -11.38
N GLU A 89 -0.91 2.92 -10.50
CA GLU A 89 -1.44 3.35 -9.20
C GLU A 89 -2.52 4.42 -9.36
N TYR A 90 -2.34 5.40 -10.26
CA TYR A 90 -3.36 6.41 -10.56
C TYR A 90 -4.68 5.78 -10.97
N VAL A 91 -4.66 4.86 -11.95
CA VAL A 91 -5.87 4.20 -12.45
C VAL A 91 -6.51 3.36 -11.36
N SER A 92 -5.72 2.60 -10.61
CA SER A 92 -6.23 1.76 -9.52
C SER A 92 -6.91 2.58 -8.42
N VAL A 93 -6.27 3.67 -7.96
CA VAL A 93 -6.81 4.51 -6.89
C VAL A 93 -7.95 5.40 -7.39
N SER A 94 -7.90 5.86 -8.64
CA SER A 94 -9.02 6.60 -9.25
C SER A 94 -10.28 5.74 -9.30
N SER A 95 -10.18 4.48 -9.75
CA SER A 95 -11.32 3.56 -9.78
C SER A 95 -11.91 3.30 -8.38
N GLN A 96 -11.07 3.25 -7.34
CA GLN A 96 -11.52 3.14 -5.95
C GLN A 96 -12.24 4.41 -5.49
N SER A 97 -11.66 5.59 -5.73
CA SER A 97 -12.27 6.89 -5.42
C SER A 97 -13.60 7.07 -6.14
N ASP A 98 -13.69 6.70 -7.42
CA ASP A 98 -14.92 6.81 -8.20
C ASP A 98 -16.04 5.92 -7.64
N SER A 99 -15.66 4.71 -7.20
CA SER A 99 -16.60 3.77 -6.57
C SER A 99 -17.07 4.29 -5.21
N GLN A 100 -16.18 4.84 -4.39
CA GLN A 100 -16.54 5.48 -3.10
C GLN A 100 -17.50 6.65 -3.33
N ARG A 101 -17.20 7.53 -4.30
CA ARG A 101 -18.06 8.69 -4.62
C ARG A 101 -19.44 8.27 -5.11
N ALA A 102 -19.51 7.23 -5.95
CA ALA A 102 -20.78 6.70 -6.44
C ALA A 102 -21.64 6.13 -5.30
N LEU A 103 -21.02 5.44 -4.34
CA LEU A 103 -21.71 4.93 -3.15
C LEU A 103 -22.19 6.07 -2.24
N ILE A 104 -21.35 7.09 -1.98
CA ILE A 104 -21.75 8.25 -1.19
C ILE A 104 -22.93 8.99 -1.81
N GLU A 105 -22.94 9.14 -3.14
CA GLU A 105 -24.05 9.80 -3.83
C GLU A 105 -25.33 8.94 -3.85
N LYS A 106 -25.17 7.61 -3.94
CA LYS A 106 -26.29 6.67 -3.80
C LYS A 106 -26.92 6.80 -2.40
N GLU A 107 -26.10 6.75 -1.37
CA GLU A 107 -26.53 6.88 0.04
C GLU A 107 -27.22 8.23 0.30
N ARG A 108 -26.63 9.32 -0.19
CA ARG A 108 -27.23 10.66 -0.07
C ARG A 108 -28.61 10.73 -0.72
N ARG A 109 -28.83 10.01 -1.82
CA ARG A 109 -30.14 9.94 -2.47
C ARG A 109 -31.12 9.10 -1.65
N GLU A 110 -30.72 7.93 -1.18
CA GLU A 110 -31.56 7.03 -0.39
C GLU A 110 -32.01 7.69 0.92
N LEU A 111 -31.11 8.38 1.64
CA LEU A 111 -31.45 9.20 2.81
C LEU A 111 -32.45 10.34 2.52
N ALA A 112 -32.50 10.84 1.28
CA ALA A 112 -33.41 11.91 0.89
C ALA A 112 -34.77 11.38 0.39
N GLU A 113 -34.77 10.23 -0.27
CA GLU A 113 -35.96 9.65 -0.90
C GLU A 113 -36.71 8.68 0.02
N GLU A 114 -35.99 7.95 0.89
CA GLU A 114 -36.50 6.81 1.67
C GLU A 114 -36.05 6.86 3.17
N PRO A 115 -36.21 7.99 3.89
CA PRO A 115 -35.62 8.19 5.23
C PRO A 115 -36.13 7.23 6.31
N GLU A 116 -37.36 6.74 6.19
CA GLU A 116 -37.91 5.74 7.13
C GLU A 116 -37.30 4.35 6.91
N GLU A 117 -36.99 4.00 5.66
CA GLU A 117 -36.35 2.72 5.30
C GLU A 117 -34.89 2.74 5.77
N GLU A 118 -34.18 3.84 5.53
CA GLU A 118 -32.79 4.02 5.98
C GLU A 118 -32.63 3.94 7.51
N LEU A 119 -33.54 4.57 8.28
CA LEU A 119 -33.53 4.45 9.74
C LEU A 119 -33.74 2.99 10.20
N ALA A 120 -34.60 2.24 9.51
CA ALA A 120 -34.83 0.84 9.79
C ALA A 120 -33.62 -0.02 9.42
N GLU A 121 -32.93 0.29 8.32
CA GLU A 121 -31.67 -0.34 7.91
C GLU A 121 -30.57 -0.12 8.94
N LEU A 122 -30.33 1.12 9.36
CA LEU A 122 -29.32 1.42 10.38
C LEU A 122 -29.61 0.69 11.70
N THR A 123 -30.89 0.64 12.09
CA THR A 123 -31.33 -0.13 13.26
C THR A 123 -31.00 -1.62 13.10
N ALA A 124 -31.26 -2.19 11.92
CA ALA A 124 -30.95 -3.59 11.61
C ALA A 124 -29.45 -3.89 11.62
N ILE A 125 -28.61 -2.96 11.15
CA ILE A 125 -27.15 -3.08 11.20
C ILE A 125 -26.67 -3.17 12.66
N TYR A 126 -27.17 -2.32 13.56
CA TYR A 126 -26.79 -2.35 14.97
C TYR A 126 -27.34 -3.56 15.73
N LEU A 127 -28.55 -4.03 15.37
CA LEU A 127 -29.05 -5.32 15.83
C LEU A 127 -28.12 -6.48 15.45
N ALA A 128 -27.66 -6.51 14.19
CA ALA A 128 -26.73 -7.52 13.72
C ALA A 128 -25.35 -7.44 14.41
N LYS A 129 -24.94 -6.25 14.87
CA LYS A 129 -23.75 -6.06 15.72
C LYS A 129 -23.96 -6.53 17.17
N GLY A 130 -25.18 -6.90 17.56
CA GLY A 130 -25.50 -7.52 18.86
C GLY A 130 -26.22 -6.62 19.86
N LEU A 131 -26.71 -5.44 19.44
CA LEU A 131 -27.49 -4.57 20.31
C LEU A 131 -28.91 -5.12 20.54
N THR A 132 -29.53 -4.78 21.67
CA THR A 132 -30.95 -5.06 21.88
C THR A 132 -31.81 -4.20 20.96
N PRO A 133 -33.05 -4.61 20.60
CA PRO A 133 -33.92 -3.81 19.73
C PRO A 133 -34.13 -2.37 20.22
N GLU A 134 -34.31 -2.18 21.53
CA GLU A 134 -34.48 -0.85 22.11
C GLU A 134 -33.20 0.00 21.97
N THR A 135 -32.03 -0.59 22.18
CA THR A 135 -30.75 0.13 22.10
C THR A 135 -30.39 0.44 20.64
N ALA A 136 -30.58 -0.52 19.74
CA ALA A 136 -30.29 -0.35 18.32
C ALA A 136 -31.14 0.77 17.69
N GLY A 137 -32.44 0.82 18.02
CA GLY A 137 -33.32 1.91 17.56
C GLY A 137 -32.87 3.27 18.07
N LYS A 138 -32.55 3.37 19.38
CA LYS A 138 -32.02 4.61 19.97
C LYS A 138 -30.71 5.06 19.33
N VAL A 139 -29.77 4.14 19.08
CA VAL A 139 -28.50 4.44 18.43
C VAL A 139 -28.73 4.94 17.00
N ALA A 140 -29.60 4.29 16.23
CA ALA A 140 -29.94 4.73 14.89
C ALA A 140 -30.55 6.14 14.91
N GLU A 141 -31.56 6.40 15.75
CA GLU A 141 -32.20 7.72 15.88
C GLU A 141 -31.19 8.82 16.26
N GLU A 142 -30.35 8.58 17.27
CA GLU A 142 -29.37 9.57 17.74
C GLU A 142 -28.28 9.85 16.69
N LEU A 143 -27.79 8.82 15.99
CA LEU A 143 -26.77 8.97 14.96
C LEU A 143 -27.34 9.64 13.70
N THR A 144 -28.54 9.26 13.26
CA THR A 144 -29.23 9.90 12.13
C THR A 144 -29.50 11.38 12.41
N ALA A 145 -29.87 11.74 13.64
CA ALA A 145 -30.09 13.13 14.04
C ALA A 145 -28.79 13.96 14.07
N HIS A 146 -27.65 13.33 14.37
CA HIS A 146 -26.35 13.99 14.37
C HIS A 146 -25.80 14.15 12.95
N ASP A 147 -25.67 13.04 12.23
CA ASP A 147 -25.18 12.98 10.84
C ASP A 147 -25.58 11.64 10.21
N ALA A 148 -26.72 11.63 9.52
CA ALA A 148 -27.24 10.42 8.87
C ALA A 148 -26.28 9.84 7.82
N LEU A 149 -25.64 10.69 7.02
CA LEU A 149 -24.73 10.23 5.97
C LEU A 149 -23.50 9.59 6.59
N ALA A 150 -22.84 10.25 7.54
CA ALA A 150 -21.67 9.67 8.20
C ALA A 150 -22.02 8.38 8.98
N ALA A 151 -23.21 8.30 9.57
CA ALA A 151 -23.68 7.11 10.27
C ALA A 151 -23.79 5.91 9.33
N HIS A 152 -24.41 6.07 8.16
CA HIS A 152 -24.55 5.01 7.16
C HIS A 152 -23.23 4.66 6.49
N LEU A 153 -22.46 5.66 6.04
CA LEU A 153 -21.16 5.44 5.41
C LEU A 153 -20.22 4.62 6.32
N SER A 154 -20.22 4.90 7.63
CA SER A 154 -19.39 4.15 8.57
C SER A 154 -19.98 2.79 8.97
N ALA A 155 -21.29 2.71 9.20
CA ALA A 155 -21.93 1.49 9.72
C ALA A 155 -22.10 0.40 8.66
N GLU A 156 -22.42 0.78 7.43
CA GLU A 156 -22.70 -0.10 6.29
C GLU A 156 -21.49 -0.27 5.38
N LEU A 157 -20.91 0.85 4.91
CA LEU A 157 -19.93 0.83 3.83
C LEU A 157 -18.47 0.85 4.31
N ASN A 158 -18.24 1.15 5.59
CA ASN A 158 -16.92 1.38 6.16
C ASN A 158 -16.13 2.44 5.36
N ILE A 159 -16.83 3.50 4.94
CA ILE A 159 -16.30 4.67 4.22
C ILE A 159 -16.31 5.87 5.16
N ASP A 160 -15.25 6.68 5.06
CA ASP A 160 -15.18 8.01 5.65
C ASP A 160 -15.19 9.04 4.52
N GLU A 161 -16.16 9.95 4.51
CA GLU A 161 -16.31 10.97 3.46
C GLU A 161 -15.09 11.89 3.39
N THR A 162 -14.37 12.07 4.51
CA THR A 162 -13.20 12.94 4.60
C THR A 162 -11.90 12.27 4.17
N ASP A 163 -11.87 10.94 4.08
CA ASP A 163 -10.68 10.15 3.76
C ASP A 163 -10.76 9.47 2.38
N ILE A 164 -11.27 10.20 1.38
CA ILE A 164 -11.23 9.73 -0.01
C ILE A 164 -9.78 9.73 -0.49
N VAL A 165 -9.31 8.54 -0.88
CA VAL A 165 -7.95 8.33 -1.38
C VAL A 165 -7.63 9.25 -2.56
N SER A 166 -6.48 9.92 -2.49
CA SER A 166 -6.03 10.81 -3.57
C SER A 166 -5.20 10.05 -4.62
N PRO A 167 -5.70 9.90 -5.87
CA PRO A 167 -4.99 9.13 -6.90
C PRO A 167 -3.66 9.75 -7.30
N TRP A 168 -3.59 11.08 -7.33
CA TRP A 168 -2.37 11.82 -7.67
C TRP A 168 -1.25 11.62 -6.65
N HIS A 169 -1.58 11.67 -5.36
CA HIS A 169 -0.60 11.44 -4.31
C HIS A 169 -0.06 10.01 -4.36
N ALA A 170 -0.94 9.02 -4.55
CA ALA A 170 -0.53 7.62 -4.68
C ALA A 170 0.37 7.39 -5.91
N ALA A 171 -0.01 7.94 -7.07
CA ALA A 171 0.77 7.85 -8.29
C ALA A 171 2.18 8.46 -8.16
N PHE A 172 2.26 9.67 -7.60
CA PHE A 172 3.54 10.35 -7.41
C PHE A 172 4.43 9.64 -6.38
N ALA A 173 3.85 9.21 -5.26
CA ALA A 173 4.57 8.46 -4.23
C ALA A 173 5.16 7.16 -4.80
N SER A 174 4.37 6.40 -5.58
CA SER A 174 4.83 5.18 -6.26
C SER A 174 5.96 5.47 -7.26
N ALA A 175 5.80 6.50 -8.10
CA ALA A 175 6.83 6.89 -9.08
C ALA A 175 8.16 7.27 -8.42
N VAL A 176 8.10 8.08 -7.36
CA VAL A 176 9.29 8.49 -6.60
C VAL A 176 9.94 7.29 -5.91
N ALA A 177 9.15 6.43 -5.27
CA ALA A 177 9.67 5.22 -4.65
C ALA A 177 10.37 4.31 -5.67
N PHE A 178 9.78 4.13 -6.85
CA PHE A 178 10.38 3.39 -7.96
C PHE A 178 11.72 3.99 -8.39
N ILE A 179 11.77 5.30 -8.64
CA ILE A 179 13.01 5.99 -9.04
C ILE A 179 14.09 5.82 -7.97
N ILE A 180 13.75 6.02 -6.70
CA ILE A 180 14.68 5.83 -5.58
C ILE A 180 15.22 4.39 -5.56
N GLY A 181 14.34 3.40 -5.75
CA GLY A 181 14.74 1.99 -5.85
C GLY A 181 15.68 1.72 -7.02
N ALA A 182 15.41 2.34 -8.18
CA ALA A 182 16.17 2.16 -9.41
C ALA A 182 17.56 2.82 -9.41
N ILE A 183 17.81 3.82 -8.54
CA ILE A 183 19.13 4.47 -8.46
C ILE A 183 20.22 3.46 -8.09
N LEU A 184 19.96 2.58 -7.12
CA LEU A 184 20.95 1.63 -6.65
C LEU A 184 21.49 0.71 -7.77
N PRO A 185 20.65 -0.04 -8.53
CA PRO A 185 21.16 -0.89 -9.60
C PRO A 185 21.84 -0.10 -10.72
N MET A 186 21.38 1.13 -11.02
CA MET A 186 22.05 2.00 -11.99
C MET A 186 23.48 2.34 -11.55
N LEU A 187 23.67 2.72 -10.28
CA LEU A 187 25.01 3.00 -9.76
C LEU A 187 25.86 1.73 -9.69
N ALA A 188 25.26 0.61 -9.27
CA ALA A 188 25.97 -0.65 -9.08
C ALA A 188 26.48 -1.26 -10.41
N ILE A 189 25.81 -0.99 -11.53
CA ILE A 189 26.23 -1.50 -12.84
C ILE A 189 27.17 -0.53 -13.58
N LEU A 190 27.02 0.79 -13.39
CA LEU A 190 27.76 1.80 -14.15
C LEU A 190 29.09 2.22 -13.52
N LEU A 191 29.20 2.19 -12.19
CA LEU A 191 30.42 2.65 -11.50
C LEU A 191 31.57 1.63 -11.49
N PRO A 192 31.32 0.31 -11.28
CA PRO A 192 32.42 -0.65 -11.24
C PRO A 192 33.04 -0.92 -12.62
N PRO A 193 34.30 -1.39 -12.65
CA PRO A 193 34.94 -1.88 -13.87
C PRO A 193 34.11 -2.97 -14.59
N PRO A 194 34.18 -3.06 -15.93
CA PRO A 194 33.42 -4.03 -16.72
C PRO A 194 33.52 -5.48 -16.23
N GLU A 195 34.68 -5.86 -15.69
CA GLU A 195 34.98 -7.23 -15.29
C GLU A 195 34.20 -7.66 -14.04
N ILE A 196 33.77 -6.71 -13.20
CA ILE A 196 33.15 -7.00 -11.90
C ILE A 196 31.76 -6.36 -11.71
N ARG A 197 31.28 -5.53 -12.65
CA ARG A 197 30.00 -4.82 -12.48
C ARG A 197 28.79 -5.73 -12.30
N VAL A 198 28.74 -6.86 -12.99
CA VAL A 198 27.63 -7.82 -12.89
C VAL A 198 27.56 -8.45 -11.50
N PRO A 199 28.61 -9.13 -10.98
CA PRO A 199 28.56 -9.71 -9.64
C PRO A 199 28.36 -8.65 -8.54
N VAL A 200 28.91 -7.44 -8.68
CA VAL A 200 28.65 -6.33 -7.77
C VAL A 200 27.17 -5.93 -7.79
N THR A 201 26.57 -5.81 -8.98
CA THR A 201 25.15 -5.46 -9.12
C THR A 201 24.25 -6.52 -8.49
N PHE A 202 24.50 -7.81 -8.75
CA PHE A 202 23.79 -8.91 -8.09
C PHE A 202 23.86 -8.78 -6.56
N ALA A 203 25.06 -8.64 -6.00
CA ALA A 203 25.24 -8.55 -4.54
C ALA A 203 24.50 -7.34 -3.95
N MET A 204 24.66 -6.16 -4.54
CA MET A 204 24.04 -4.92 -4.06
C MET A 204 22.51 -4.98 -4.15
N VAL A 205 21.96 -5.51 -5.24
CA VAL A 205 20.52 -5.66 -5.43
C VAL A 205 19.95 -6.65 -4.41
N LEU A 206 20.55 -7.81 -4.22
CA LEU A 206 20.04 -8.80 -3.25
C LEU A 206 20.09 -8.28 -1.81
N VAL A 207 21.15 -7.55 -1.44
CA VAL A 207 21.22 -6.88 -0.13
C VAL A 207 20.11 -5.84 0.01
N ALA A 208 19.90 -5.01 -1.01
CA ALA A 208 18.85 -4.00 -0.99
C ALA A 208 17.46 -4.63 -0.85
N LEU A 209 17.16 -5.68 -1.62
CA LEU A 209 15.89 -6.39 -1.54
C LEU A 209 15.66 -7.06 -0.18
N ALA A 210 16.73 -7.59 0.44
CA ALA A 210 16.64 -8.13 1.79
C ALA A 210 16.28 -7.04 2.81
N LEU A 211 16.91 -5.85 2.67
CA LEU A 211 16.66 -4.71 3.55
C LEU A 211 15.27 -4.12 3.34
N THR A 212 14.88 -3.81 2.11
CA THR A 212 13.59 -3.20 1.79
C THR A 212 12.43 -4.17 2.05
N GLY A 213 12.58 -5.45 1.68
CA GLY A 213 11.59 -6.49 1.99
C GLY A 213 11.44 -6.73 3.49
N GLY A 214 12.55 -6.78 4.24
CA GLY A 214 12.53 -6.93 5.68
C GLY A 214 11.97 -5.71 6.42
N LEU A 215 12.33 -4.50 5.98
CA LEU A 215 11.86 -3.24 6.54
C LEU A 215 10.36 -3.05 6.28
N GLY A 216 9.90 -3.28 5.05
CA GLY A 216 8.48 -3.17 4.71
C GLY A 216 7.61 -4.11 5.54
N ALA A 217 8.05 -5.36 5.72
CA ALA A 217 7.32 -6.28 6.58
C ALA A 217 7.38 -5.88 8.06
N TRP A 218 8.49 -5.33 8.55
CA TRP A 218 8.56 -4.85 9.93
C TRP A 218 7.57 -3.71 10.19
N ILE A 219 7.50 -2.72 9.29
CA ILE A 219 6.59 -1.59 9.45
C ILE A 219 5.13 -2.06 9.32
N GLY A 220 4.85 -3.02 8.44
CA GLY A 220 3.52 -3.61 8.29
C GLY A 220 3.13 -4.67 9.33
N GLY A 221 3.92 -4.85 10.40
CA GLY A 221 3.64 -5.83 11.47
C GLY A 221 3.82 -7.31 11.08
N GLY A 222 4.44 -7.58 9.94
CA GLY A 222 4.69 -8.92 9.39
C GLY A 222 6.06 -9.52 9.75
N SER A 223 6.26 -10.77 9.31
CA SER A 223 7.54 -11.47 9.48
C SER A 223 8.61 -10.95 8.53
N LYS A 224 9.64 -10.28 9.08
CA LYS A 224 10.78 -9.73 8.32
C LYS A 224 11.49 -10.76 7.45
N THR A 225 11.75 -11.94 8.02
CA THR A 225 12.52 -13.00 7.36
C THR A 225 11.77 -13.59 6.17
N ARG A 226 10.47 -13.86 6.31
CA ARG A 226 9.66 -14.41 5.22
C ARG A 226 9.53 -13.42 4.07
N ALA A 227 9.34 -12.13 4.37
CA ALA A 227 9.23 -11.10 3.34
C ALA A 227 10.56 -10.88 2.61
N ALA A 228 11.66 -10.71 3.35
CA ALA A 228 13.00 -10.60 2.76
C ALA A 228 13.32 -11.80 1.86
N LEU A 229 13.05 -13.02 2.32
CA LEU A 229 13.30 -14.23 1.53
C LEU A 229 12.52 -14.24 0.20
N ARG A 230 11.23 -13.89 0.21
CA ARG A 230 10.41 -13.85 -1.02
C ARG A 230 10.98 -12.87 -2.04
N VAL A 231 11.31 -11.66 -1.60
CA VAL A 231 11.80 -10.61 -2.51
C VAL A 231 13.21 -10.93 -3.01
N VAL A 232 14.09 -11.45 -2.15
CA VAL A 232 15.46 -11.86 -2.53
C VAL A 232 15.43 -13.02 -3.53
N VAL A 233 14.61 -14.06 -3.28
CA VAL A 233 14.51 -15.21 -4.20
C VAL A 233 13.92 -14.76 -5.54
N GLY A 234 12.83 -13.97 -5.52
CA GLY A 234 12.24 -13.43 -6.75
C GLY A 234 13.21 -12.57 -7.54
N GLY A 235 13.92 -11.65 -6.87
CA GLY A 235 14.94 -10.80 -7.49
C GLY A 235 16.11 -11.58 -8.06
N ALA A 236 16.62 -12.59 -7.33
CA ALA A 236 17.70 -13.45 -7.81
C ALA A 236 17.30 -14.21 -9.08
N LEU A 237 16.08 -14.75 -9.12
CA LEU A 237 15.55 -15.44 -10.29
C LEU A 237 15.40 -14.49 -11.50
N ALA A 238 14.87 -13.29 -11.28
CA ALA A 238 14.71 -12.28 -12.34
C ALA A 238 16.08 -11.87 -12.94
N LEU A 239 17.07 -11.61 -12.08
CA LEU A 239 18.42 -11.26 -12.50
C LEU A 239 19.11 -12.42 -13.24
N ALA A 240 19.00 -13.65 -12.72
CA ALA A 240 19.58 -14.82 -13.36
C ALA A 240 18.96 -15.08 -14.74
N ALA A 241 17.64 -14.96 -14.87
CA ALA A 241 16.93 -15.14 -16.12
C ALA A 241 17.34 -14.08 -17.17
N THR A 242 17.32 -12.81 -16.80
CA THR A 242 17.67 -11.72 -17.72
C THR A 242 19.15 -11.72 -18.10
N PHE A 243 20.05 -12.01 -17.17
CA PHE A 243 21.48 -12.21 -17.48
C PHE A 243 21.68 -13.37 -18.45
N SER A 244 20.99 -14.50 -18.25
CA SER A 244 21.08 -15.66 -19.12
C SER A 244 20.60 -15.34 -20.54
N ILE A 245 19.49 -14.61 -20.67
CA ILE A 245 19.00 -14.16 -21.98
C ILE A 245 20.01 -13.23 -22.65
N GLY A 246 20.53 -12.25 -21.91
CA GLY A 246 21.54 -11.31 -22.42
C GLY A 246 22.79 -12.01 -22.93
N THR A 247 23.34 -12.93 -22.14
CA THR A 247 24.53 -13.71 -22.52
C THR A 247 24.31 -14.60 -23.74
N LEU A 248 23.12 -15.20 -23.88
CA LEU A 248 22.76 -15.96 -25.08
C LEU A 248 22.66 -15.06 -26.33
N LEU A 249 22.05 -13.88 -26.20
CA LEU A 249 21.94 -12.94 -27.30
C LEU A 249 23.32 -12.42 -27.76
N GLY A 250 24.20 -12.06 -26.83
CA GLY A 250 25.58 -11.66 -27.16
C GLY A 250 26.39 -12.81 -27.78
N ALA A 251 26.21 -14.05 -27.31
CA ALA A 251 26.89 -15.21 -27.86
C ALA A 251 26.45 -15.57 -29.29
N THR A 252 25.22 -15.21 -29.68
CA THR A 252 24.70 -15.47 -31.04
C THR A 252 25.04 -14.38 -32.06
N GLY A 253 25.63 -13.25 -31.62
CA GLY A 253 25.98 -12.12 -32.49
C GLY A 253 24.77 -11.35 -33.04
N VAL A 254 23.59 -11.57 -32.44
CA VAL A 254 22.37 -10.78 -32.73
C VAL A 254 22.55 -9.33 -32.23
N VAL A 255 23.39 -9.15 -31.21
CA VAL A 255 23.81 -7.87 -30.63
C VAL A 255 25.33 -7.91 -30.46
#